data_AF-A0A7W0L1Z3-F1
#
_entry.id   AF-A0A7W0L1Z3-F1
#
_cell.length_a   1.000
_cell.length_b   1.000
_cell.length_c   1.000
_cell.angle_alpha   90.00
_cell.angle_beta   90.00
_cell.angle_gamma   90.00
#
_symmetry.space_group_name_H-M   'P 1'
#
loop_
_entity.id
_entity.type
_entity.pdbx_description
1 polymer ?
#
loop_
_entity_poly.entity_id
_entity_poly.type
_entity_poly.pdbx_seq_one_letter_code
_entity_poly.pdbx_strand_id
1 'polypeptide(L)'
;MTNAADDMWQPHRMATPKISSAATGRRLPVPELALIGIAAVWGLTFTMVQDAIADIPVMTFLAYRFLPASLIVAFIFRSEVRVLTGTALRSGCIMGVFLTTGYIFQTVGLLYTTASNAGFITGMFVVLTPLFGMIFLRQRAGWYAWVAAAVSA
;
A
#
# COMPACT_ATOMS: atom_id res chain seq x y z
N MET A 1 0.99 -13.49 -60.34
CA MET A 1 -0.16 -12.89 -59.63
C MET A 1 -0.63 -13.89 -58.58
N THR A 2 0.11 -13.99 -57.48
CA THR A 2 -0.10 -14.88 -56.32
C THR A 2 0.42 -14.08 -55.12
N ASN A 3 -0.21 -13.94 -53.98
CA ASN A 3 -1.49 -14.38 -53.47
C ASN A 3 -1.77 -13.39 -52.32
N ALA A 4 -2.62 -12.38 -52.53
CA ALA A 4 -2.91 -11.38 -51.50
C ALA A 4 -3.72 -11.95 -50.30
N ALA A 5 -4.14 -13.21 -50.40
CA ALA A 5 -4.89 -13.89 -49.34
C ALA A 5 -3.99 -14.53 -48.26
N ASP A 6 -2.71 -14.76 -48.54
CA ASP A 6 -1.80 -15.44 -47.60
C ASP A 6 -1.28 -14.50 -46.51
N ASP A 7 -1.23 -13.19 -46.76
CA ASP A 7 -0.78 -12.18 -45.79
C ASP A 7 -1.86 -11.80 -44.76
N MET A 8 -3.13 -12.15 -45.01
CA MET A 8 -4.25 -11.77 -44.14
C MET A 8 -4.40 -12.66 -42.89
N TRP A 9 -3.75 -13.83 -42.87
CA TRP A 9 -3.85 -14.81 -41.79
C TRP A 9 -2.58 -14.94 -40.94
N GLN A 10 -1.70 -13.94 -40.92
CA GLN A 10 -0.61 -13.92 -39.94
C GLN A 10 -1.18 -13.45 -38.59
N PRO A 11 -1.39 -14.35 -37.60
CA PRO A 11 -1.81 -13.93 -36.28
C PRO A 11 -0.75 -12.95 -35.78
N HIS A 12 -1.18 -11.71 -35.49
CA HIS A 12 -0.34 -10.66 -34.92
C HIS A 12 0.53 -11.28 -33.83
N ARG A 13 1.83 -11.42 -34.12
CA ARG A 13 2.81 -11.99 -33.20
C ARG A 13 2.81 -11.10 -31.97
N MET A 14 1.99 -11.46 -30.98
CA MET A 14 2.06 -10.89 -29.65
C MET A 14 3.45 -11.22 -29.17
N ALA A 15 4.34 -10.22 -29.20
CA ALA A 15 5.63 -10.30 -28.55
C ALA A 15 5.33 -10.52 -27.07
N THR A 16 5.36 -11.79 -26.65
CA THR A 16 5.31 -12.16 -25.24
C THR A 16 6.44 -11.38 -24.58
N PRO A 17 6.16 -10.46 -23.63
CA PRO A 17 7.23 -9.76 -22.95
C PRO A 17 8.10 -10.82 -22.28
N LYS A 18 9.34 -10.94 -22.75
CA LYS A 18 10.36 -11.76 -22.09
C LYS A 18 10.56 -11.13 -20.72
N ILE A 19 9.92 -11.69 -19.70
CA ILE A 19 10.27 -11.40 -18.31
C ILE A 19 11.68 -11.97 -18.15
N SER A 20 12.67 -11.12 -18.38
CA SER A 20 14.07 -11.46 -18.17
C SER A 20 14.25 -11.70 -16.68
N SER A 21 14.19 -12.97 -16.29
CA SER A 21 14.73 -13.48 -15.04
C SER A 21 16.24 -13.29 -15.09
N ALA A 22 16.70 -12.06 -14.86
CA ALA A 22 18.11 -11.76 -14.69
C ALA A 22 18.54 -12.19 -13.29
N ALA A 23 19.36 -13.23 -13.27
CA ALA A 23 19.93 -13.85 -12.09
C ALA A 23 20.72 -12.88 -11.21
N THR A 24 20.52 -13.03 -9.89
CA THR A 24 21.48 -13.02 -8.79
C THR A 24 22.89 -12.49 -9.12
N GLY A 25 23.05 -11.17 -9.01
CA GLY A 25 24.33 -10.51 -8.82
C GLY A 25 24.28 -9.74 -7.51
N ARG A 26 25.26 -9.96 -6.62
CA ARG A 26 25.35 -9.40 -5.26
C ARG A 26 25.60 -7.88 -5.26
N ARG A 27 24.62 -7.12 -5.74
CA ARG A 27 24.43 -5.69 -5.44
C ARG A 27 23.24 -5.68 -4.50
N LEU A 28 23.36 -5.08 -3.31
CA LEU A 28 22.16 -4.84 -2.48
C LEU A 28 21.19 -4.09 -3.39
N PRO A 29 20.06 -4.69 -3.77
CA PRO A 29 19.27 -4.08 -4.80
C PRO A 29 18.56 -2.91 -4.11
N VAL A 30 18.69 -1.74 -4.72
CA VAL A 30 18.21 -0.46 -4.17
C VAL A 30 16.77 -0.55 -3.64
N PRO A 31 15.86 -1.32 -4.27
CA PRO A 31 14.51 -1.52 -3.74
C PRO A 31 14.46 -2.20 -2.36
N GLU A 32 15.29 -3.21 -2.11
CA GLU A 32 15.31 -3.99 -0.87
C GLU A 32 15.82 -3.14 0.29
N LEU A 33 16.85 -2.32 0.04
CA LEU A 33 17.32 -1.37 1.03
C LEU A 33 16.28 -0.28 1.31
N ALA A 34 15.56 0.19 0.29
CA ALA A 34 14.46 1.13 0.45
C ALA A 34 13.31 0.51 1.27
N LEU A 35 12.97 -0.76 1.06
CA LEU A 35 11.96 -1.48 1.83
C LEU A 35 12.36 -1.62 3.30
N ILE A 36 13.62 -1.99 3.58
CA ILE A 36 14.14 -2.04 4.95
C ILE A 36 14.09 -0.65 5.60
N GLY A 37 14.47 0.40 4.88
CA GLY A 37 14.40 1.77 5.35
C GLY A 37 12.97 2.20 5.69
N ILE A 38 12.00 1.92 4.81
CA ILE A 38 10.58 2.20 5.05
C ILE A 38 10.08 1.43 6.27
N ALA A 39 10.42 0.14 6.39
CA ALA A 39 10.03 -0.69 7.53
C ALA A 39 10.60 -0.15 8.85
N ALA A 40 11.86 0.28 8.86
CA ALA A 40 12.50 0.90 10.03
C ALA A 40 11.82 2.22 10.41
N VAL A 41 11.55 3.10 9.44
CA VAL A 41 10.84 4.37 9.66
C VAL A 41 9.44 4.10 10.22
N TRP A 42 8.72 3.12 9.68
CA TRP A 42 7.40 2.72 10.18
C TRP A 42 7.46 2.20 11.62
N GLY A 43 8.42 1.31 11.93
CA GLY A 43 8.62 0.77 13.27
C GLY A 43 8.93 1.84 14.31
N LEU A 44 9.89 2.73 14.01
CA LEU A 44 10.25 3.85 14.91
C LEU A 44 9.09 4.83 15.10
N THR A 45 8.30 5.06 14.05
CA THR A 45 7.13 5.95 14.13
C THR A 45 6.11 5.44 15.14
N PHE A 46 5.92 4.14 15.32
CA PHE A 46 5.00 3.62 16.33
C PHE A 46 5.38 4.02 17.75
N THR A 47 6.67 3.90 18.09
CA THR A 47 7.17 4.33 19.40
C THR A 47 7.01 5.84 19.56
N MET A 48 7.39 6.62 18.54
CA MET A 48 7.21 8.09 18.58
C MET A 48 5.75 8.53 18.71
N VAL A 49 4.82 7.84 18.04
CA VAL A 49 3.39 8.13 18.14
C VAL A 49 2.89 7.77 19.54
N GLN A 50 3.34 6.63 20.10
CA GLN A 50 2.97 6.21 21.46
C GLN A 50 3.41 7.24 22.50
N ASP A 51 4.62 7.76 22.38
CA ASP A 51 5.12 8.83 23.26
C ASP A 51 4.33 10.13 23.05
N ALA A 52 4.08 10.53 21.80
CA ALA A 52 3.36 11.77 21.50
C ALA A 52 1.92 11.76 22.03
N ILE A 53 1.19 10.65 21.89
CA ILE A 53 -0.21 10.58 22.35
C ILE A 53 -0.35 10.46 23.88
N ALA A 54 0.76 10.27 24.61
CA ALA A 54 0.77 10.38 26.06
C ALA A 54 0.67 11.85 26.51
N ASP A 55 1.21 12.78 25.72
CA ASP A 55 1.23 14.21 26.03
C ASP A 55 0.10 14.99 25.36
N ILE A 56 -0.34 14.57 24.16
CA ILE A 56 -1.37 15.28 23.38
C ILE A 56 -2.56 14.39 22.99
N PRO A 57 -3.79 14.94 22.94
CA PRO A 57 -4.97 14.19 22.53
C PRO A 57 -4.83 13.57 21.14
N VAL A 58 -5.33 12.35 20.97
CA VAL A 58 -5.24 11.57 19.72
C VAL A 58 -5.78 12.34 18.51
N MET A 59 -6.91 13.03 18.65
CA MET A 59 -7.50 13.81 17.55
C MET A 59 -6.59 14.97 17.13
N THR A 60 -5.94 15.63 18.09
CA THR A 60 -5.00 16.74 17.82
C THR A 60 -3.75 16.22 17.11
N PHE A 61 -3.20 15.08 17.56
CA PHE A 61 -2.07 14.43 16.90
C PHE A 61 -2.38 14.07 15.45
N LEU A 62 -3.54 13.45 15.21
CA LEU A 62 -4.00 13.07 13.87
C LEU A 62 -4.23 14.30 12.98
N ALA A 63 -4.85 15.36 13.52
CA ALA A 63 -5.02 16.61 12.80
C ALA A 63 -3.66 17.20 12.37
N TYR A 64 -2.69 17.25 13.28
CA TYR A 64 -1.33 17.72 12.98
C TYR A 64 -0.60 16.83 11.97
N ARG A 65 -0.88 15.52 11.93
CA ARG A 65 -0.27 14.60 10.97
C ARG A 65 -0.89 14.72 9.57
N PHE A 66 -2.22 14.75 9.48
CA PHE A 66 -2.94 14.65 8.21
C PHE A 66 -3.26 15.99 7.56
N LEU A 67 -3.49 17.07 8.33
CA LEU A 67 -3.77 18.40 7.76
C LEU A 67 -2.60 18.93 6.92
N PRO A 68 -1.37 19.09 7.45
CA PRO A 68 -0.26 19.58 6.64
C PRO A 68 0.10 18.63 5.50
N ALA A 69 0.04 17.31 5.73
CA ALA A 69 0.27 16.33 4.67
C ALA A 69 -0.73 16.51 3.50
N SER A 70 -2.01 16.66 3.81
CA SER A 70 -3.05 16.87 2.79
C SER A 70 -2.88 18.20 2.04
N LEU A 71 -2.52 19.29 2.75
CA LEU A 71 -2.28 20.60 2.15
C LEU A 71 -1.05 20.60 1.25
N ILE A 72 0.05 19.98 1.69
CA ILE A 72 1.29 19.87 0.90
C ILE A 72 1.03 19.08 -0.37
N VAL A 73 0.35 17.93 -0.28
CA VAL A 73 0.00 17.12 -1.45
C VAL A 73 -0.94 17.88 -2.38
N ALA A 74 -1.97 18.55 -1.85
CA ALA A 74 -2.89 19.35 -2.64
C ALA A 74 -2.19 20.51 -3.35
N PHE A 75 -1.18 21.12 -2.72
CA PHE A 75 -0.38 22.19 -3.30
C PHE A 75 0.57 21.69 -4.40
N ILE A 76 1.28 20.59 -4.17
CA ILE A 76 2.20 19.99 -5.14
C ILE A 76 1.44 19.53 -6.40
N PHE A 77 0.33 18.83 -6.22
CA PHE A 77 -0.48 18.25 -7.31
C PHE A 77 -1.69 19.13 -7.68
N ARG A 78 -1.52 20.45 -7.55
CA ARG A 78 -2.61 21.42 -7.76
C ARG A 78 -3.11 21.50 -9.20
N SER A 79 -2.38 20.97 -10.18
CA SER A 79 -2.85 20.83 -11.57
C SER A 79 -3.82 19.65 -11.70
N GLU A 80 -3.50 18.53 -11.08
CA GLU A 80 -4.25 17.28 -11.16
C GLU A 80 -5.53 17.37 -10.33
N VAL A 81 -5.46 18.01 -9.15
CA VAL A 81 -6.61 18.28 -8.28
C VAL A 81 -7.67 19.13 -9.00
N ARG A 82 -7.25 20.05 -9.88
CA ARG A 82 -8.18 20.91 -10.63
C ARG A 82 -8.96 20.20 -11.74
N VAL A 83 -8.49 19.03 -12.18
CA VAL A 83 -9.11 18.22 -13.24
C VAL A 83 -9.90 17.05 -12.65
N LEU A 84 -10.00 16.95 -11.31
CA LEU A 84 -10.77 15.90 -10.65
C LEU A 84 -12.25 15.96 -11.03
N THR A 85 -12.77 14.83 -11.49
CA THR A 85 -14.21 14.63 -11.69
C THR A 85 -14.91 14.48 -10.34
N GLY A 86 -16.18 14.89 -10.25
CA GLY A 86 -16.97 14.76 -9.02
C GLY A 86 -17.05 13.30 -8.50
N THR A 87 -17.02 12.32 -9.41
CA THR A 87 -16.95 10.90 -9.06
C THR A 87 -15.61 10.54 -8.41
N ALA A 88 -14.48 11.02 -8.94
CA ALA A 88 -13.16 10.78 -8.36
C ALA A 88 -13.04 11.42 -6.98
N LEU A 89 -13.59 12.63 -6.80
CA LEU A 89 -13.63 13.29 -5.50
C LEU A 89 -14.47 12.49 -4.49
N ARG A 90 -15.65 12.00 -4.89
CA ARG A 90 -16.50 11.18 -4.02
C ARG A 90 -15.80 9.89 -3.60
N SER A 91 -15.18 9.17 -4.54
CA SER A 91 -14.41 7.96 -4.23
C SER A 91 -13.22 8.25 -3.31
N GLY A 92 -12.51 9.36 -3.55
CA GLY A 92 -11.43 9.83 -2.70
C GLY A 92 -11.90 10.17 -1.27
N CYS A 93 -13.04 10.85 -1.13
CA CYS A 93 -13.63 11.14 0.18
C CYS A 93 -14.03 9.87 0.93
N ILE A 94 -14.65 8.89 0.24
CA ILE A 94 -15.00 7.60 0.86
C ILE A 94 -13.75 6.91 1.37
N MET A 95 -12.70 6.80 0.54
CA MET A 95 -11.43 6.19 0.94
C MET A 95 -10.75 6.98 2.07
N GLY A 96 -10.82 8.30 2.04
CA GLY A 96 -10.31 9.17 3.10
C GLY A 96 -11.02 8.92 4.44
N VAL A 97 -12.34 8.78 4.45
CA VAL A 97 -13.10 8.45 5.67
C VAL A 97 -12.69 7.09 6.23
N PHE A 98 -12.58 6.06 5.39
CA PHE A 98 -12.11 4.74 5.83
C PHE A 98 -10.68 4.81 6.38
N LEU A 99 -9.78 5.53 5.71
CA LEU A 99 -8.40 5.72 6.12
C LEU A 99 -8.31 6.43 7.48
N THR A 100 -8.98 7.57 7.62
CA THR A 100 -9.00 8.35 8.87
C THR A 100 -9.61 7.54 10.01
N THR A 101 -10.72 6.84 9.76
CA THR A 101 -11.33 5.96 10.78
C THR A 101 -10.35 4.86 11.19
N GLY A 102 -9.69 4.20 10.24
CA GLY A 102 -8.66 3.19 10.52
C GLY A 102 -7.52 3.75 11.36
N TYR A 103 -7.01 4.95 11.02
CA TYR A 103 -5.97 5.61 11.80
C TYR A 103 -6.42 5.99 13.21
N ILE A 104 -7.66 6.48 13.38
CA ILE A 104 -8.22 6.74 14.71
C ILE A 104 -8.22 5.47 15.54
N PHE A 105 -8.77 4.36 15.01
CA PHE A 105 -8.79 3.08 15.69
C PHE A 105 -7.39 2.58 16.04
N GLN A 106 -6.45 2.71 15.11
CA GLN A 106 -5.06 2.30 15.30
C GLN A 106 -4.36 3.13 16.39
N THR A 107 -4.50 4.46 16.35
CA THR A 107 -3.85 5.35 17.32
C THR A 107 -4.52 5.28 18.69
N VAL A 108 -5.85 5.12 18.77
CA VAL A 108 -6.55 4.84 20.02
C VAL A 108 -6.14 3.47 20.58
N GLY A 109 -6.02 2.45 19.73
CA GLY A 109 -5.51 1.14 20.13
C GLY A 109 -4.12 1.22 20.76
N LEU A 110 -3.27 2.12 20.27
CA LEU A 110 -1.93 2.40 20.81
C LEU A 110 -1.94 3.01 22.22
N LEU A 111 -3.05 3.59 22.68
CA LEU A 111 -3.20 4.00 24.09
C LEU A 111 -3.36 2.80 25.03
N TYR A 112 -3.92 1.70 24.53
CA TYR A 112 -4.24 0.51 25.31
C TYR A 112 -3.22 -0.62 25.14
N THR A 113 -2.26 -0.47 24.22
CA THR A 113 -1.27 -1.50 23.89
C THR A 113 0.11 -0.88 23.68
N THR A 114 1.15 -1.70 23.62
CA THR A 114 2.51 -1.22 23.37
C THR A 114 2.77 -1.04 21.87
N ALA A 115 3.71 -0.16 21.50
CA ALA A 115 4.16 -0.01 20.11
C ALA A 115 4.54 -1.35 19.47
N SER A 116 5.15 -2.27 20.25
CA SER A 116 5.49 -3.62 19.78
C SER A 116 4.26 -4.45 19.44
N ASN A 117 3.24 -4.45 20.30
CA ASN A 117 2.00 -5.20 20.07
C ASN A 117 1.16 -4.59 18.93
N ALA A 118 1.08 -3.26 18.86
CA ALA A 118 0.42 -2.58 17.74
C ALA A 118 1.12 -2.85 16.42
N GLY A 119 2.46 -2.79 16.41
CA GLY A 119 3.31 -3.14 15.27
C GLY A 119 3.08 -4.59 14.82
N PHE A 120 3.00 -5.53 15.75
CA PHE A 120 2.70 -6.93 15.45
C PHE A 120 1.30 -7.12 14.83
N ILE A 121 0.25 -6.53 15.43
CA ILE A 121 -1.11 -6.57 14.89
C ILE A 121 -1.15 -5.98 13.48
N THR A 122 -0.43 -4.89 13.24
CA THR A 122 -0.28 -4.37 11.89
C THR A 122 0.46 -5.36 10.98
N GLY A 123 1.59 -5.94 11.39
CA GLY A 123 2.27 -6.97 10.57
C GLY A 123 1.36 -8.12 10.12
N MET A 124 0.41 -8.53 10.96
CA MET A 124 -0.58 -9.55 10.61
C MET A 124 -1.48 -9.17 9.41
N PHE A 125 -1.59 -7.89 9.03
CA PHE A 125 -2.33 -7.50 7.82
C PHE A 125 -1.78 -8.19 6.57
N VAL A 126 -0.50 -8.61 6.54
CA VAL A 126 0.10 -9.27 5.37
C VAL A 126 -0.52 -10.64 5.17
N VAL A 127 -0.90 -11.31 6.27
CA VAL A 127 -1.63 -12.58 6.27
C VAL A 127 -3.12 -12.37 6.05
N LEU A 128 -3.71 -11.34 6.67
CA LEU A 128 -5.14 -11.06 6.57
C LEU A 128 -5.55 -10.56 5.18
N THR A 129 -4.67 -9.84 4.46
CA THR A 129 -4.96 -9.29 3.13
C THR A 129 -5.32 -10.36 2.09
N PRO A 130 -4.51 -11.43 1.86
CA PRO A 130 -4.90 -12.52 0.97
C PRO A 130 -6.12 -13.29 1.50
N LEU A 131 -6.26 -13.45 2.83
CA LEU A 131 -7.42 -14.10 3.46
C LEU A 131 -8.73 -13.38 3.10
N PHE A 132 -8.79 -12.08 3.34
CA PHE A 132 -9.94 -11.25 2.99
C PHE A 132 -10.14 -11.14 1.48
N GLY A 133 -9.06 -11.14 0.68
CA GLY A 133 -9.14 -11.18 -0.77
C GLY A 133 -9.86 -12.43 -1.32
N MET A 134 -9.66 -13.60 -0.71
CA MET A 134 -10.40 -14.80 -1.10
C MET A 134 -11.87 -14.75 -0.68
N ILE A 135 -12.15 -14.20 0.50
CA ILE A 135 -13.51 -14.15 1.06
C ILE A 135 -14.37 -13.12 0.30
N PHE A 136 -13.87 -11.90 0.13
CA PHE A 136 -14.63 -10.78 -0.43
C PHE A 136 -14.53 -10.65 -1.94
N LEU A 137 -13.35 -10.87 -2.53
CA LEU A 137 -13.11 -10.70 -3.96
C LEU A 137 -13.25 -12.02 -4.76
N ARG A 138 -13.44 -13.17 -4.09
CA ARG A 138 -13.42 -14.53 -4.67
C ARG A 138 -12.20 -14.78 -5.57
N GLN A 139 -11.12 -14.02 -5.37
CA GLN A 139 -9.88 -14.20 -6.10
C GLN A 139 -9.09 -15.33 -5.43
N ARG A 140 -8.72 -16.35 -6.20
CA ARG A 140 -7.86 -17.44 -5.69
C ARG A 140 -6.45 -16.89 -5.51
N ALA A 141 -6.09 -16.54 -4.28
CA ALA A 141 -4.72 -16.26 -3.92
C ALA A 141 -3.87 -17.52 -4.21
N GLY A 142 -2.89 -17.39 -5.11
CA GLY A 142 -1.98 -18.50 -5.43
C GLY A 142 -1.20 -18.94 -4.20
N TRP A 143 -0.69 -20.19 -4.20
CA TRP A 143 0.02 -20.76 -3.05
C TRP A 143 1.22 -19.92 -2.57
N TYR A 144 1.86 -19.15 -3.47
CA TYR A 144 2.90 -18.18 -3.12
C TYR A 144 2.45 -17.09 -2.15
N ALA A 145 1.20 -16.62 -2.23
CA ALA A 145 0.67 -15.63 -1.29
C ALA A 145 0.50 -16.23 0.10
N TRP A 146 0.18 -17.52 0.19
CA TRP A 146 0.08 -18.24 1.46
C TRP A 146 1.45 -18.55 2.06
N VAL A 147 2.44 -18.92 1.25
CA VAL A 147 3.81 -19.11 1.73
C VAL A 147 4.43 -17.79 2.16
N ALA A 148 4.23 -16.71 1.40
CA ALA A 148 4.68 -15.38 1.79
C ALA A 148 4.00 -14.92 3.10
N ALA A 149 2.69 -15.13 3.23
CA ALA A 149 1.95 -14.85 4.45
C ALA A 149 2.50 -15.67 5.64
N ALA A 150 2.71 -16.98 5.48
CA ALA A 150 3.21 -17.86 6.53
C ALA A 150 4.66 -17.55 6.95
N VAL A 151 5.50 -17.09 6.02
CA VAL A 151 6.89 -16.68 6.30
C VAL A 151 6.95 -15.29 6.94
N SER A 152 5.96 -14.43 6.68
CA SER A 152 5.89 -13.07 7.24
C SER A 152 5.26 -12.97 8.63
N ALA A 153 4.59 -14.03 9.09
CA ALA A 153 3.96 -14.14 10.40
C ALA A 153 4.97 -14.57 11.47
#